data_AF-K1SYV1-F1
#
_entry.id   AF-K1SYV1-F1
#
_cell.length_a   1.000
_cell.length_b   1.000
_cell.length_c   1.000
_cell.angle_alpha   90.00
_cell.angle_beta   90.00
_cell.angle_gamma   90.00
#
_symmetry.space_group_name_H-M   'P 1'
#
loop_
_entity.id
_entity.type
_entity.pdbx_description
1 polymer ?
#
loop_
_entity_poly.entity_id
_entity_poly.type
_entity_poly.pdbx_seq_one_letter_code
_entity_poly.pdbx_strand_id
1 'polypeptide(L)'
;FAVENLPTDPDAVKVGKLTKWAAEHLLSEVYLMQGDYAKAETAAENVINSGYFHLMEDRFGEKAKANGDVFSDLFVENNQNRTSGNMESIWVMQFEYNTTGGGTNSDDWTRRAWEPKYFEITGFVLADSLGGRGLSQLVPMKWWIGEDTGFFDEEDIRNSEYNIKRNWYYNNENMPDLYGKKATITDETWFTTFRLYPALTKFFYGRSENLSLTGSYRDRMKFRLSETYLLLCEARLGFEGYFRCPRSNQCSTPSRTCS
;
A
#
# COMPACT_ATOMS: atom_id res chain seq x y z
N PHE A 1 6.81 -28.24 -6.39
CA PHE A 1 6.03 -28.68 -5.21
C PHE A 1 4.82 -27.80 -4.91
N ALA A 2 4.94 -26.61 -4.31
CA ALA A 2 3.77 -25.84 -3.85
C ALA A 2 2.78 -25.50 -4.98
N VAL A 3 3.30 -25.02 -6.12
CA VAL A 3 2.51 -24.76 -7.35
C VAL A 3 1.68 -25.97 -7.80
N GLU A 4 2.21 -27.19 -7.62
CA GLU A 4 1.58 -28.44 -8.09
C GLU A 4 0.55 -28.99 -7.09
N ASN A 5 0.58 -28.54 -5.82
CA ASN A 5 -0.18 -29.14 -4.72
C ASN A 5 -1.17 -28.17 -4.06
N LEU A 6 -1.07 -26.86 -4.32
CA LEU A 6 -2.02 -25.88 -3.81
C LEU A 6 -3.25 -25.79 -4.74
N PRO A 7 -4.44 -25.47 -4.19
CA PRO A 7 -5.65 -25.27 -4.99
C PRO A 7 -5.47 -24.18 -6.05
N THR A 8 -6.10 -24.38 -7.20
CA THR A 8 -6.08 -23.42 -8.32
C THR A 8 -7.14 -22.34 -8.16
N ASP A 9 -8.35 -22.68 -7.73
CA ASP A 9 -9.44 -21.73 -7.61
C ASP A 9 -9.33 -20.97 -6.27
N PRO A 10 -9.05 -19.66 -6.28
CA PRO A 10 -8.98 -18.85 -5.07
C PRO A 10 -10.34 -18.66 -4.37
N ASP A 11 -11.45 -18.87 -5.07
CA ASP A 11 -12.78 -18.72 -4.51
C ASP A 11 -13.29 -20.05 -3.91
N ALA A 12 -12.59 -21.15 -4.17
CA ALA A 12 -12.83 -22.48 -3.57
C ALA A 12 -12.06 -22.70 -2.25
N VAL A 13 -11.28 -21.73 -1.78
CA VAL A 13 -10.54 -21.83 -0.50
C VAL A 13 -11.08 -20.85 0.54
N LYS A 14 -10.84 -21.14 1.82
CA LYS A 14 -11.13 -20.18 2.89
C LYS A 14 -10.26 -18.94 2.71
N VAL A 15 -10.82 -17.76 3.00
CA VAL A 15 -10.10 -16.49 2.99
C VAL A 15 -8.79 -16.59 3.79
N GLY A 16 -7.71 -16.05 3.23
CA GLY A 16 -6.35 -16.12 3.78
C GLY A 16 -5.58 -17.42 3.48
N LYS A 17 -6.22 -18.47 2.94
CA LYS A 17 -5.50 -19.69 2.51
C LYS A 17 -4.70 -19.44 1.24
N LEU A 18 -3.56 -20.13 1.14
CA LEU A 18 -2.69 -20.10 -0.02
C LEU A 18 -3.33 -20.88 -1.19
N THR A 19 -3.15 -20.33 -2.38
CA THR A 19 -3.45 -20.97 -3.67
C THR A 19 -2.16 -21.12 -4.46
N LYS A 20 -2.20 -21.84 -5.59
CA LYS A 20 -1.00 -21.96 -6.43
C LYS A 20 -0.46 -20.60 -6.90
N TRP A 21 -1.33 -19.58 -7.03
CA TRP A 21 -0.96 -18.26 -7.54
C TRP A 21 -0.06 -17.49 -6.58
N ALA A 22 -0.24 -17.67 -5.27
CA ALA A 22 0.68 -17.13 -4.28
C ALA A 22 2.08 -17.77 -4.39
N ALA A 23 2.14 -19.07 -4.74
CA ALA A 23 3.40 -19.76 -4.96
C ALA A 23 4.08 -19.35 -6.27
N GLU A 24 3.33 -19.18 -7.37
CA GLU A 24 3.84 -18.67 -8.65
C GLU A 24 4.39 -17.24 -8.51
N HIS A 25 3.65 -16.36 -7.82
CA HIS A 25 4.10 -14.99 -7.55
C HIS A 25 5.44 -14.99 -6.79
N LEU A 26 5.54 -15.74 -5.69
CA LEU A 26 6.77 -15.85 -4.91
C LEU A 26 7.91 -16.49 -5.71
N LEU A 27 7.62 -17.46 -6.59
CA LEU A 27 8.63 -18.03 -7.48
C LEU A 27 9.18 -16.99 -8.45
N SER A 28 8.34 -16.09 -8.98
CA SER A 28 8.80 -15.00 -9.83
C SER A 28 9.84 -14.12 -9.11
N GLU A 29 9.54 -13.70 -7.88
CA GLU A 29 10.47 -12.93 -7.02
C GLU A 29 11.78 -13.71 -6.76
N VAL A 30 11.68 -14.99 -6.37
CA VAL A 30 12.87 -15.83 -6.11
C VAL A 30 13.73 -16.02 -7.36
N TYR A 31 13.12 -16.21 -8.53
CA TYR A 31 13.84 -16.37 -9.78
C TYR A 31 14.53 -15.08 -10.22
N LEU A 32 13.90 -13.91 -10.02
CA LEU A 32 14.56 -12.62 -10.21
C LEU A 32 15.80 -12.48 -9.34
N MET A 33 15.69 -12.81 -8.05
CA MET A 33 16.81 -12.76 -7.11
C MET A 33 17.96 -13.71 -7.50
N GLN A 34 17.65 -14.79 -8.22
CA GLN A 34 18.64 -15.74 -8.75
C GLN A 34 19.20 -15.32 -10.12
N GLY A 35 18.66 -14.27 -10.75
CA GLY A 35 19.00 -13.86 -12.11
C GLY A 35 18.46 -14.82 -13.19
N ASP A 36 17.53 -15.70 -12.85
CA ASP A 36 16.87 -16.63 -13.78
C ASP A 36 15.62 -15.97 -14.38
N TYR A 37 15.86 -14.95 -15.20
CA TYR A 37 14.82 -14.09 -15.75
C TYR A 37 13.74 -14.84 -16.55
N ALA A 38 14.13 -15.90 -17.29
CA ALA A 38 13.18 -16.68 -18.09
C ALA A 38 12.15 -17.43 -17.22
N LYS A 39 12.59 -17.99 -16.08
CA LYS A 39 11.67 -18.61 -15.13
C LYS A 39 10.86 -17.58 -14.36
N ALA A 40 11.45 -16.43 -14.03
CA ALA A 40 10.73 -15.34 -13.40
C ALA A 40 9.57 -14.83 -14.25
N GLU A 41 9.84 -14.61 -15.54
CA GLU A 41 8.83 -14.24 -16.54
C GLU A 41 7.73 -15.30 -16.64
N THR A 42 8.10 -16.58 -16.81
CA THR A 42 7.12 -17.68 -16.88
C THR A 42 6.21 -17.72 -15.66
N ALA A 43 6.76 -17.60 -14.45
CA ALA A 43 5.99 -17.62 -13.21
C ALA A 43 5.05 -16.40 -13.07
N ALA A 44 5.50 -15.22 -13.48
CA ALA A 44 4.65 -14.02 -13.49
C ALA A 44 3.52 -14.13 -14.53
N GLU A 45 3.82 -14.59 -15.74
CA GLU A 45 2.83 -14.80 -16.80
C GLU A 45 1.78 -15.84 -16.39
N ASN A 46 2.16 -16.90 -15.67
CA ASN A 46 1.21 -17.87 -15.14
C ASN A 46 0.14 -17.21 -14.26
N VAL A 47 0.53 -16.27 -13.39
CA VAL A 47 -0.41 -15.54 -12.52
C VAL A 47 -1.24 -14.55 -13.32
N ILE A 48 -0.61 -13.74 -14.18
CA ILE A 48 -1.27 -12.70 -14.98
C ILE A 48 -2.31 -13.31 -15.92
N ASN A 49 -1.98 -14.42 -16.58
CA ASN A 49 -2.85 -15.11 -17.53
C ASN A 49 -3.78 -16.14 -16.88
N SER A 50 -3.85 -16.20 -15.55
CA SER A 50 -4.64 -17.20 -14.82
C SER A 50 -6.15 -17.02 -14.98
N GLY A 51 -6.61 -15.81 -15.31
CA GLY A 51 -8.02 -15.45 -15.40
C GLY A 51 -8.70 -15.16 -14.05
N TYR A 52 -7.99 -15.28 -12.92
CA TYR A 52 -8.58 -15.05 -11.59
C TYR A 52 -8.39 -13.63 -11.05
N PHE A 53 -7.43 -12.87 -11.59
CA PHE A 53 -7.05 -11.56 -11.07
C PHE A 53 -7.13 -10.49 -12.16
N HIS A 54 -7.45 -9.26 -11.79
CA HIS A 54 -7.32 -8.08 -12.64
C HIS A 54 -7.00 -6.85 -11.79
N LEU A 55 -6.40 -5.83 -12.43
CA LEU A 55 -6.17 -4.53 -11.80
C LEU A 55 -7.50 -3.84 -11.58
N MET A 56 -7.70 -3.21 -10.42
CA MET A 56 -8.94 -2.52 -10.14
C MET A 56 -9.01 -1.22 -10.95
N GLU A 57 -10.06 -1.07 -11.74
CA GLU A 57 -10.32 0.14 -12.55
C GLU A 57 -11.47 0.97 -11.97
N ASP A 58 -12.41 0.33 -11.29
CA ASP A 58 -13.59 0.95 -10.68
C ASP A 58 -13.55 0.94 -9.14
N ARG A 59 -14.26 1.89 -8.52
CA ARG A 59 -14.44 1.96 -7.05
C ARG A 59 -15.06 0.66 -6.51
N PHE A 60 -14.57 0.17 -5.37
CA PHE A 60 -15.02 -1.11 -4.81
C PHE A 60 -14.95 -1.18 -3.27
N GLY A 61 -15.59 -2.21 -2.70
CA GLY A 61 -15.55 -2.51 -1.27
C GLY A 61 -16.32 -1.53 -0.38
N GLU A 62 -15.95 -1.49 0.90
CA GLU A 62 -16.68 -0.87 2.01
C GLU A 62 -16.99 0.61 1.78
N LYS A 63 -16.03 1.35 1.22
CA LYS A 63 -16.13 2.81 1.03
C LYS A 63 -16.33 3.25 -0.42
N ALA A 64 -16.79 2.36 -1.29
CA ALA A 64 -17.01 2.67 -2.72
C ALA A 64 -17.95 3.86 -2.97
N LYS A 65 -18.89 4.12 -2.04
CA LYS A 65 -19.86 5.24 -2.12
C LYS A 65 -19.41 6.53 -1.43
N ALA A 66 -18.27 6.50 -0.74
CA ALA A 66 -17.68 7.66 -0.10
C ALA A 66 -16.67 8.35 -1.03
N ASN A 67 -16.28 9.57 -0.66
CA ASN A 67 -15.19 10.28 -1.34
C ASN A 67 -13.92 9.44 -1.26
N GLY A 68 -13.27 9.26 -2.40
CA GLY A 68 -12.15 8.35 -2.57
C GLY A 68 -11.87 8.11 -4.04
N ASP A 69 -10.92 7.23 -4.29
CA ASP A 69 -10.54 6.79 -5.62
C ASP A 69 -10.17 5.29 -5.60
N VAL A 70 -10.04 4.67 -6.78
CA VAL A 70 -9.83 3.21 -6.87
C VAL A 70 -8.53 2.77 -6.19
N PHE A 71 -7.49 3.61 -6.18
CA PHE A 71 -6.21 3.28 -5.53
C PHE A 71 -6.30 3.33 -4.00
N SER A 72 -6.99 4.33 -3.45
CA SER A 72 -7.23 4.44 -2.01
C SER A 72 -8.12 3.31 -1.49
N ASP A 73 -9.11 2.87 -2.28
CA ASP A 73 -9.98 1.74 -1.93
C ASP A 73 -9.19 0.45 -1.63
N LEU A 74 -8.05 0.20 -2.29
CA LEU A 74 -7.17 -0.95 -2.02
C LEU A 74 -6.70 -1.01 -0.55
N PHE A 75 -6.59 0.14 0.10
CA PHE A 75 -6.03 0.28 1.45
C PHE A 75 -7.09 0.62 2.50
N VAL A 76 -8.38 0.62 2.17
CA VAL A 76 -9.44 0.79 3.17
C VAL A 76 -9.62 -0.52 3.96
N GLU A 77 -9.85 -0.43 5.27
CA GLU A 77 -10.17 -1.61 6.10
C GLU A 77 -11.33 -2.41 5.50
N ASN A 78 -11.22 -3.74 5.51
CA ASN A 78 -12.15 -4.70 4.89
C ASN A 78 -12.13 -4.80 3.35
N ASN A 79 -11.29 -4.02 2.66
CA ASN A 79 -11.16 -4.08 1.20
C ASN A 79 -10.05 -5.01 0.69
N GLN A 80 -9.31 -5.67 1.58
CA GLN A 80 -8.12 -6.43 1.15
C GLN A 80 -8.47 -7.77 0.50
N ASN A 81 -9.55 -8.43 0.91
CA ASN A 81 -9.86 -9.78 0.44
C ASN A 81 -10.59 -9.78 -0.91
N ARG A 82 -10.44 -10.85 -1.68
CA ARG A 82 -11.20 -11.02 -2.94
C ARG A 82 -12.71 -10.95 -2.74
N THR A 83 -13.20 -11.48 -1.61
CA THR A 83 -14.61 -11.46 -1.23
C THR A 83 -15.20 -10.06 -1.04
N SER A 84 -14.35 -9.03 -0.87
CA SER A 84 -14.79 -7.62 -0.83
C SER A 84 -14.83 -6.97 -2.23
N GLY A 85 -14.58 -7.74 -3.30
CA GLY A 85 -14.48 -7.24 -4.67
C GLY A 85 -13.06 -6.87 -5.11
N ASN A 86 -12.04 -7.07 -4.28
CA ASN A 86 -10.65 -6.78 -4.65
C ASN A 86 -10.04 -7.89 -5.50
N MET A 87 -10.00 -7.68 -6.81
CA MET A 87 -9.48 -8.66 -7.77
C MET A 87 -7.96 -8.57 -7.98
N GLU A 88 -7.28 -7.61 -7.34
CA GLU A 88 -5.81 -7.55 -7.33
C GLU A 88 -5.19 -8.48 -6.30
N SER A 89 -5.93 -8.88 -5.27
CA SER A 89 -5.40 -9.65 -4.14
C SER A 89 -5.10 -11.11 -4.50
N ILE A 90 -3.81 -11.46 -4.53
CA ILE A 90 -3.32 -12.83 -4.73
C ILE A 90 -3.27 -13.56 -3.38
N TRP A 91 -2.69 -12.91 -2.37
CA TRP A 91 -2.67 -13.44 -1.01
C TRP A 91 -2.70 -12.33 0.04
N VAL A 92 -3.52 -12.54 1.07
CA VAL A 92 -3.81 -11.56 2.12
C VAL A 92 -3.58 -12.21 3.48
N MET A 93 -2.70 -11.62 4.27
CA MET A 93 -2.52 -11.98 5.68
C MET A 93 -3.69 -11.41 6.48
N GLN A 94 -4.32 -12.28 7.27
CA GLN A 94 -5.55 -11.98 7.98
C GLN A 94 -5.24 -11.37 9.35
N PHE A 95 -5.81 -10.20 9.62
CA PHE A 95 -5.79 -9.49 10.89
C PHE A 95 -7.22 -9.06 11.21
N GLU A 96 -7.59 -9.08 12.48
CA GLU A 96 -8.93 -8.72 12.90
C GLU A 96 -8.90 -8.23 14.34
N TYR A 97 -9.46 -7.05 14.58
CA TYR A 97 -9.43 -6.44 15.90
C TYR A 97 -10.33 -7.23 16.87
N ASN A 98 -9.85 -7.43 18.10
CA ASN A 98 -10.56 -8.18 19.16
C ASN A 98 -10.97 -9.62 18.76
N THR A 99 -10.30 -10.24 17.79
CA THR A 99 -10.54 -11.62 17.40
C THR A 99 -9.37 -12.52 17.81
N THR A 100 -9.67 -13.70 18.36
CA THR A 100 -8.62 -14.68 18.70
C THR A 100 -7.86 -15.09 17.45
N GLY A 101 -6.55 -14.84 17.44
CA GLY A 101 -5.69 -15.09 16.27
C GLY A 101 -5.72 -13.98 15.21
N GLY A 102 -6.45 -12.89 15.42
CA GLY A 102 -6.51 -11.71 14.54
C GLY A 102 -5.32 -10.75 14.68
N GLY A 103 -4.25 -11.17 15.36
CA GLY A 103 -3.05 -10.37 15.60
C GLY A 103 -3.07 -9.59 16.91
N THR A 104 -2.02 -8.80 17.08
CA THR A 104 -1.70 -8.04 18.28
C THR A 104 -1.23 -6.64 17.89
N ASN A 105 -1.12 -5.80 18.92
CA ASN A 105 -0.57 -4.46 18.81
C ASN A 105 0.89 -4.40 18.32
N SER A 106 1.56 -5.55 18.19
CA SER A 106 2.96 -5.68 17.78
C SER A 106 3.16 -6.18 16.35
N ASP A 107 2.11 -6.67 15.68
CA ASP A 107 2.26 -7.34 14.38
C ASP A 107 2.29 -6.37 13.19
N ASP A 108 1.62 -5.23 13.31
CA ASP A 108 1.71 -4.15 12.32
C ASP A 108 1.78 -2.77 12.98
N TRP A 109 2.96 -2.15 12.88
CA TRP A 109 3.25 -0.81 13.39
C TRP A 109 3.19 0.30 12.33
N THR A 110 2.85 -0.03 11.09
CA THR A 110 2.92 0.92 9.97
C THR A 110 2.13 2.18 10.23
N ARG A 111 0.92 2.07 10.79
CA ARG A 111 0.12 3.23 11.18
C ARG A 111 0.84 4.18 12.14
N ARG A 112 1.56 3.68 13.16
CA ARG A 112 2.33 4.51 14.10
C ARG A 112 3.55 5.11 13.44
N ALA A 113 4.19 4.33 12.56
CA ALA A 113 5.42 4.74 11.94
C ALA A 113 5.19 5.93 11.01
N TRP A 114 4.14 5.87 10.18
CA TRP A 114 3.90 6.85 9.13
C TRP A 114 2.99 8.01 9.55
N GLU A 115 2.09 7.83 10.51
CA GLU A 115 1.18 8.91 10.93
C GLU A 115 1.87 9.96 11.82
N PRO A 116 1.54 11.25 11.63
CA PRO A 116 2.09 12.32 12.44
C PRO A 116 1.56 12.28 13.88
N LYS A 117 2.32 12.90 14.80
CA LYS A 117 1.88 13.18 16.19
C LYS A 117 0.96 14.41 16.26
N TYR A 118 -0.05 14.50 15.38
CA TYR A 118 -0.91 15.69 15.26
C TYR A 118 -1.65 16.01 16.57
N PHE A 119 -1.96 14.99 17.37
CA PHE A 119 -2.62 15.12 18.67
C PHE A 119 -1.78 15.88 19.73
N GLU A 120 -0.49 16.11 19.49
CA GLU A 120 0.35 16.97 20.35
C GLU A 120 0.19 18.47 20.03
N ILE A 121 -0.53 18.83 18.97
CA ILE A 121 -0.78 20.21 18.56
C ILE A 121 -2.11 20.67 19.17
N THR A 122 -2.10 21.82 19.84
CA THR A 122 -3.30 22.49 20.35
C THR A 122 -4.35 22.65 19.24
N GLY A 123 -5.59 22.25 19.51
CA GLY A 123 -6.69 22.23 18.54
C GLY A 123 -6.96 20.84 17.93
N PHE A 124 -6.07 19.87 18.13
CA PHE A 124 -6.31 18.48 17.76
C PHE A 124 -6.64 17.59 18.96
N VAL A 125 -7.44 16.56 18.68
CA VAL A 125 -7.65 15.37 19.52
C VAL A 125 -7.55 14.12 18.65
N LEU A 126 -7.23 12.97 19.25
CA LEU A 126 -7.19 11.72 18.51
C LEU A 126 -8.53 11.45 17.82
N ALA A 127 -8.48 11.01 16.56
CA ALA A 127 -9.66 10.58 15.81
C ALA A 127 -9.28 9.43 14.87
N ASP A 128 -10.19 8.48 14.73
CA ASP A 128 -10.08 7.36 13.78
C ASP A 128 -10.01 7.86 12.33
N SER A 129 -10.78 8.89 12.01
CA SER A 129 -10.77 9.60 10.72
C SER A 129 -9.45 10.29 10.38
N LEU A 130 -8.58 10.50 11.38
CA LEU A 130 -7.22 11.04 11.21
C LEU A 130 -6.13 9.98 11.36
N GLY A 131 -6.52 8.70 11.27
CA GLY A 131 -5.61 7.56 11.43
C GLY A 131 -5.39 7.16 12.89
N GLY A 132 -5.82 7.95 13.89
CA GLY A 132 -5.62 7.68 15.32
C GLY A 132 -4.30 8.25 15.86
N ARG A 133 -3.66 7.59 16.83
CA ARG A 133 -2.37 7.99 17.42
C ARG A 133 -1.10 7.49 16.67
N GLY A 134 -0.54 8.36 15.83
CA GLY A 134 0.80 8.22 15.23
C GLY A 134 1.99 8.46 16.18
N LEU A 135 3.21 8.14 15.71
CA LEU A 135 4.49 8.45 16.38
C LEU A 135 5.53 9.11 15.49
N SER A 136 5.28 9.21 14.18
CA SER A 136 6.22 9.79 13.22
C SER A 136 7.61 9.12 13.22
N GLN A 137 7.66 7.78 13.29
CA GLN A 137 8.95 7.06 13.19
C GLN A 137 9.54 7.12 11.79
N LEU A 138 8.68 7.30 10.78
CA LEU A 138 9.01 7.50 9.38
C LEU A 138 8.34 8.79 8.92
N VAL A 139 9.16 9.77 8.56
CA VAL A 139 8.71 11.08 8.11
C VAL A 139 9.04 11.21 6.62
N PRO A 140 8.03 11.35 5.75
CA PRO A 140 8.28 11.50 4.32
C PRO A 140 9.04 12.78 3.99
N MET A 141 9.80 12.74 2.90
CA MET A 141 10.55 13.90 2.42
C MET A 141 9.67 14.84 1.58
N LYS A 142 9.99 16.14 1.62
CA LYS A 142 9.28 17.17 0.86
C LYS A 142 9.23 16.90 -0.63
N TRP A 143 10.34 16.49 -1.24
CA TRP A 143 10.41 16.25 -2.69
C TRP A 143 9.47 15.12 -3.16
N TRP A 144 9.09 14.20 -2.27
CA TRP A 144 8.22 13.07 -2.62
C TRP A 144 6.74 13.44 -2.50
N ILE A 145 6.30 13.88 -1.32
CA ILE A 145 4.87 14.06 -1.02
C ILE A 145 4.46 15.50 -0.70
N GLY A 146 5.38 16.45 -0.85
CA GLY A 146 5.06 17.87 -0.76
C GLY A 146 4.04 18.29 -1.81
N GLU A 147 3.60 19.54 -1.70
CA GLU A 147 2.87 20.22 -2.76
C GLU A 147 3.85 20.64 -3.86
N ASP A 148 3.41 20.56 -5.11
CA ASP A 148 4.11 21.07 -6.30
C ASP A 148 5.56 20.59 -6.48
N THR A 149 5.85 19.33 -6.14
CA THR A 149 7.22 18.78 -6.20
C THR A 149 7.61 18.26 -7.59
N GLY A 150 6.63 17.99 -8.45
CA GLY A 150 6.83 17.35 -9.76
C GLY A 150 7.24 15.88 -9.68
N PHE A 151 7.15 15.23 -8.52
CA PHE A 151 7.48 13.80 -8.40
C PHE A 151 6.42 12.90 -9.03
N PHE A 152 5.15 13.22 -8.80
CA PHE A 152 4.03 12.60 -9.47
C PHE A 152 3.57 13.50 -10.61
N ASP A 153 3.08 12.89 -11.69
CA ASP A 153 2.35 13.61 -12.72
C ASP A 153 1.08 14.23 -12.12
N GLU A 154 0.60 15.34 -12.68
CA GLU A 154 -0.52 16.11 -12.13
C GLU A 154 -1.81 15.28 -12.00
N GLU A 155 -2.05 14.38 -12.95
CA GLU A 155 -3.22 13.49 -13.01
C GLU A 155 -2.99 12.13 -12.34
N ASP A 156 -1.85 11.92 -11.67
CA ASP A 156 -1.57 10.65 -11.00
C ASP A 156 -2.45 10.47 -9.77
N ILE A 157 -3.35 9.50 -9.84
CA ILE A 157 -4.28 9.13 -8.76
C ILE A 157 -3.57 8.86 -7.42
N ARG A 158 -2.32 8.37 -7.42
CA ARG A 158 -1.54 8.11 -6.20
C ARG A 158 -1.17 9.40 -5.46
N ASN A 159 -1.20 10.53 -6.14
CA ASN A 159 -0.91 11.86 -5.61
C ASN A 159 -2.17 12.59 -5.10
N SER A 160 -3.36 12.02 -5.29
CA SER A 160 -4.65 12.61 -4.90
C SER A 160 -4.73 12.89 -3.40
N GLU A 161 -5.68 13.75 -2.99
CA GLU A 161 -5.95 14.02 -1.58
C GLU A 161 -6.46 12.80 -0.78
N TYR A 162 -6.95 11.78 -1.48
CA TYR A 162 -7.41 10.52 -0.90
C TYR A 162 -6.25 9.59 -0.54
N ASN A 163 -5.10 9.76 -1.18
CA ASN A 163 -3.89 8.95 -0.97
C ASN A 163 -2.81 9.67 -0.15
N ILE A 164 -2.71 10.98 -0.31
CA ILE A 164 -1.81 11.85 0.44
C ILE A 164 -2.60 12.98 1.08
N LYS A 165 -2.80 12.88 2.39
CA LYS A 165 -3.48 13.92 3.18
C LYS A 165 -2.55 15.11 3.42
N ARG A 166 -2.72 16.17 2.63
CA ARG A 166 -2.03 17.46 2.81
C ARG A 166 -2.84 18.46 3.63
N ASN A 167 -4.17 18.37 3.53
CA ASN A 167 -5.09 19.25 4.24
C ASN A 167 -5.45 18.67 5.61
N TRP A 168 -5.05 19.36 6.68
CA TRP A 168 -5.39 19.05 8.07
C TRP A 168 -6.28 20.13 8.66
N TYR A 169 -7.26 19.74 9.47
CA TYR A 169 -8.21 20.66 10.09
C TYR A 169 -8.33 20.30 11.57
N TYR A 170 -8.29 21.31 12.43
CA TYR A 170 -8.43 21.13 13.88
C TYR A 170 -9.79 20.50 14.21
N ASN A 171 -9.78 19.44 15.03
CA ASN A 171 -10.96 18.62 15.31
C ASN A 171 -11.37 18.64 16.80
N ASN A 172 -10.74 19.46 17.65
CA ASN A 172 -11.14 19.58 19.05
C ASN A 172 -12.32 20.55 19.22
N GLU A 173 -13.52 20.02 19.45
CA GLU A 173 -14.75 20.80 19.65
C GLU A 173 -14.70 21.71 20.89
N ASN A 174 -13.85 21.40 21.87
CA ASN A 174 -13.66 22.24 23.06
C ASN A 174 -12.84 23.51 22.78
N MET A 175 -12.33 23.68 21.56
CA MET A 175 -11.59 24.86 21.12
C MET A 175 -12.28 25.49 19.90
N PRO A 176 -13.46 26.12 20.09
CA PRO A 176 -14.30 26.61 19.00
C PRO A 176 -13.59 27.64 18.10
N ASP A 177 -12.62 28.38 18.63
CA ASP A 177 -11.81 29.33 17.85
C ASP A 177 -10.86 28.65 16.85
N LEU A 178 -10.53 27.37 17.04
CA LEU A 178 -9.68 26.59 16.14
C LEU A 178 -10.48 25.56 15.35
N TYR A 179 -11.54 24.99 15.94
CA TYR A 179 -12.31 23.90 15.36
C TYR A 179 -12.73 24.19 13.91
N GLY A 180 -12.45 23.22 13.03
CA GLY A 180 -12.74 23.31 11.60
C GLY A 180 -11.79 24.21 10.79
N LYS A 181 -10.88 24.97 11.41
CA LYS A 181 -9.88 25.76 10.68
C LYS A 181 -8.75 24.86 10.17
N LYS A 182 -8.24 25.17 8.97
CA LYS A 182 -7.10 24.48 8.36
C LYS A 182 -5.84 24.72 9.21
N ALA A 183 -5.16 23.64 9.59
CA ALA A 183 -3.86 23.67 10.24
C ALA A 183 -2.76 23.82 9.17
N THR A 184 -1.84 24.76 9.39
CA THR A 184 -0.71 24.99 8.49
C THR A 184 0.41 23.99 8.78
N ILE A 185 0.88 23.32 7.74
CA ILE A 185 2.11 22.52 7.79
C ILE A 185 3.29 23.46 7.59
N THR A 186 4.25 23.44 8.49
CA THR A 186 5.50 24.22 8.40
C THR A 186 6.72 23.31 8.45
N ASP A 187 7.90 23.84 8.15
CA ASP A 187 9.16 23.11 8.29
C ASP A 187 9.41 22.69 9.74
N GLU A 188 8.94 23.49 10.71
CA GLU A 188 9.01 23.15 12.12
C GLU A 188 8.09 21.98 12.48
N THR A 189 6.84 21.97 11.98
CA THR A 189 5.93 20.84 12.25
C THR A 189 6.36 19.58 11.51
N TRP A 190 6.92 19.73 10.31
CA TRP A 190 7.32 18.62 9.45
C TRP A 190 8.67 18.04 9.88
N PHE A 191 9.73 18.83 10.02
CA PHE A 191 11.11 18.31 10.15
C PHE A 191 11.78 18.56 11.50
N THR A 192 11.23 19.42 12.35
CA THR A 192 11.78 19.65 13.70
C THR A 192 11.03 18.85 14.74
N THR A 193 9.70 18.95 14.76
CA THR A 193 8.87 18.34 15.80
C THR A 193 8.21 17.03 15.35
N PHE A 194 8.13 16.82 14.02
CA PHE A 194 7.43 15.70 13.37
C PHE A 194 5.95 15.60 13.78
N ARG A 195 5.31 16.72 14.10
CA ARG A 195 3.93 16.76 14.61
C ARG A 195 2.87 16.93 13.53
N LEU A 196 3.23 17.49 12.38
CA LEU A 196 2.29 17.64 11.26
C LEU A 196 3.03 17.72 9.93
N TYR A 197 2.63 16.88 8.99
CA TYR A 197 3.18 16.77 7.63
C TYR A 197 2.15 16.11 6.71
N PRO A 198 2.31 16.18 5.38
CA PRO A 198 1.48 15.41 4.46
C PRO A 198 1.56 13.92 4.78
N ALA A 199 0.44 13.24 4.98
CA ALA A 199 0.47 11.85 5.46
C ALA A 199 -0.11 10.88 4.44
N LEU A 200 0.50 9.69 4.36
CA LEU A 200 0.00 8.60 3.53
C LEU A 200 -1.24 8.00 4.18
N THR A 201 -2.40 8.17 3.54
CA THR A 201 -3.67 7.61 4.04
C THR A 201 -3.70 6.09 3.93
N LYS A 202 -2.85 5.50 3.08
CA LYS A 202 -2.61 4.06 2.99
C LYS A 202 -2.37 3.42 4.36
N PHE A 203 -1.76 4.11 5.32
CA PHE A 203 -1.49 3.55 6.65
C PHE A 203 -2.47 4.01 7.72
N PHE A 204 -3.50 4.78 7.36
CA PHE A 204 -4.49 5.26 8.33
C PHE A 204 -5.28 4.09 8.87
N TYR A 205 -5.20 3.92 10.20
CA TYR A 205 -5.95 2.91 10.90
C TYR A 205 -6.25 3.36 12.33
N GLY A 206 -7.49 3.71 12.59
CA GLY A 206 -7.98 4.05 13.92
C GLY A 206 -9.28 3.32 14.23
N ARG A 207 -9.50 3.08 15.53
CA ARG A 207 -10.70 2.43 16.05
C ARG A 207 -11.35 3.39 17.04
N SER A 208 -12.60 3.76 16.81
CA SER A 208 -13.35 4.65 17.70
C SER A 208 -13.43 4.10 19.13
N GLU A 209 -13.43 2.77 19.26
CA GLU A 209 -13.46 2.03 20.52
C GLU A 209 -12.15 2.17 21.31
N ASN A 210 -11.02 2.44 20.63
CA ASN A 210 -9.72 2.64 21.24
C ASN A 210 -8.83 3.53 20.35
N LEU A 211 -9.01 4.84 20.46
CA LEU A 211 -8.23 5.80 19.67
C LEU A 211 -6.71 5.79 19.99
N SER A 212 -6.33 5.23 21.14
CA SER A 212 -4.94 5.06 21.58
C SER A 212 -4.33 3.72 21.16
N LEU A 213 -5.04 2.92 20.36
CA LEU A 213 -4.55 1.66 19.81
C LEU A 213 -3.18 1.85 19.15
N THR A 214 -2.31 0.85 19.28
CA THR A 214 -0.94 0.93 18.78
C THR A 214 -0.70 0.08 17.54
N GLY A 215 -1.42 -1.02 17.36
CA GLY A 215 -1.34 -1.82 16.14
C GLY A 215 -2.29 -1.34 15.05
N SER A 216 -2.00 -1.77 13.81
CA SER A 216 -3.01 -1.95 12.77
C SER A 216 -3.52 -3.39 12.82
N TYR A 217 -4.83 -3.57 12.71
CA TYR A 217 -5.47 -4.89 12.54
C TYR A 217 -6.17 -4.97 11.20
N ARG A 218 -5.89 -4.05 10.29
CA ARG A 218 -6.32 -4.17 8.91
C ARG A 218 -5.54 -5.31 8.27
N ASP A 219 -6.25 -6.17 7.56
CA ASP A 219 -5.67 -7.17 6.67
C ASP A 219 -4.53 -6.60 5.82
N ARG A 220 -3.55 -7.44 5.52
CA ARG A 220 -2.37 -7.03 4.73
C ARG A 220 -2.29 -7.86 3.47
N MET A 221 -2.56 -7.22 2.33
CA MET A 221 -2.21 -7.79 1.02
C MET A 221 -0.70 -8.04 1.00
N LYS A 222 -0.32 -9.31 0.98
CA LYS A 222 1.08 -9.73 0.93
C LYS A 222 1.57 -9.83 -0.50
N PHE A 223 0.72 -10.35 -1.39
CA PHE A 223 0.96 -10.39 -2.83
C PHE A 223 -0.24 -9.82 -3.57
N ARG A 224 0.02 -8.97 -4.55
CA ARG A 224 -1.01 -8.36 -5.42
C ARG A 224 -0.61 -8.41 -6.89
N LEU A 225 -1.58 -8.42 -7.78
CA LEU A 225 -1.36 -8.56 -9.22
C LEU A 225 -0.44 -7.48 -9.79
N SER A 226 -0.62 -6.24 -9.35
CA SER A 226 0.20 -5.09 -9.75
C SER A 226 1.69 -5.26 -9.42
N GLU A 227 2.05 -5.95 -8.34
CA GLU A 227 3.44 -6.32 -8.07
C GLU A 227 3.93 -7.39 -9.06
N THR A 228 3.08 -8.36 -9.39
CA THR A 228 3.40 -9.39 -10.41
C THR A 228 3.71 -8.78 -11.78
N TYR A 229 2.98 -7.74 -12.19
CA TYR A 229 3.30 -7.00 -13.41
C TYR A 229 4.68 -6.33 -13.34
N LEU A 230 5.05 -5.76 -12.18
CA LEU A 230 6.39 -5.17 -12.01
C LEU A 230 7.49 -6.25 -12.05
N LEU A 231 7.26 -7.41 -11.44
CA LEU A 231 8.18 -8.55 -11.51
C LEU A 231 8.35 -9.04 -12.96
N LEU A 232 7.26 -9.10 -13.74
CA LEU A 232 7.33 -9.42 -15.17
C LEU A 232 8.16 -8.41 -15.96
N CYS A 233 7.92 -7.11 -15.74
CA CYS A 233 8.70 -6.06 -16.38
C CYS A 233 10.19 -6.16 -16.03
N GLU A 234 10.52 -6.38 -14.75
CA GLU A 234 11.90 -6.55 -14.31
C GLU A 234 12.55 -7.78 -14.95
N ALA A 235 11.84 -8.89 -15.03
CA ALA A 235 12.32 -10.11 -15.68
C ALA A 235 12.68 -9.85 -17.15
N ARG A 236 11.80 -9.19 -17.89
CA ARG A 236 12.01 -8.86 -19.30
C ARG A 236 13.19 -7.90 -19.52
N LEU A 237 13.31 -6.85 -18.69
CA LEU A 237 14.46 -5.94 -18.75
C LEU A 237 15.78 -6.65 -18.43
N GLY A 238 15.77 -7.58 -17.46
CA GLY A 238 16.92 -8.42 -17.13
C GLY A 238 17.31 -9.36 -18.26
N PHE A 239 16.33 -9.93 -18.95
CA PHE A 239 16.53 -10.78 -20.11
C PHE A 239 17.18 -10.02 -21.28
N GLU A 240 16.73 -8.79 -21.54
CA GLU A 240 17.30 -7.89 -22.57
C GLU A 240 18.70 -7.36 -22.22
N GLY A 241 19.24 -7.71 -21.06
CA GLY A 241 20.62 -7.43 -20.67
C GLY A 241 20.83 -6.02 -20.12
N TYR A 242 19.78 -5.25 -19.84
CA TYR A 242 19.90 -3.89 -19.30
C TYR A 242 20.62 -3.83 -17.94
N PHE A 243 20.55 -4.90 -17.15
CA PHE A 243 21.25 -5.01 -15.86
C PHE A 243 22.61 -5.72 -15.93
N ARG A 244 23.03 -6.19 -17.10
CA ARG A 244 24.37 -6.74 -17.29
C ARG A 244 25.33 -5.58 -17.57
N CYS A 245 25.98 -5.07 -16.52
CA CYS A 245 27.25 -4.37 -16.72
C CYS A 245 28.23 -5.38 -17.35
N PRO A 246 28.63 -5.21 -18.62
CA PRO A 246 29.56 -6.15 -19.22
C PRO A 246 30.90 -5.92 -18.51
N ARG A 247 31.54 -6.97 -18.00
CA ARG A 247 32.96 -6.92 -17.61
C ARG A 247 33.90 -6.69 -18.82
N SER A 248 33.37 -6.24 -19.96
CA SER A 248 34.10 -5.98 -21.19
C SER A 248 33.32 -5.04 -22.11
N ASN A 249 33.69 -3.76 -22.11
CA ASN A 249 33.61 -2.71 -23.15
C ASN A 249 32.86 -2.95 -24.49
N GLN A 250 31.64 -3.48 -24.54
CA GLN A 250 30.80 -3.41 -25.74
C GLN A 250 29.33 -3.25 -25.37
N CYS A 251 28.85 -2.00 -25.37
CA CYS A 251 27.42 -1.70 -25.33
C CYS A 251 26.88 -1.68 -26.76
N SER A 252 25.88 -2.51 -27.04
CA SER A 252 24.96 -2.30 -28.17
C SER A 252 23.58 -1.98 -27.59
N THR A 253 22.93 -0.97 -28.14
CA THR A 253 21.65 -0.42 -27.68
C THR A 253 20.49 -1.33 -28.05
N PRO A 254 19.61 -1.72 -27.10
CA PRO A 254 18.34 -2.33 -27.46
C PRO A 254 17.31 -1.23 -27.77
N SER A 255 16.68 -1.36 -28.93
CA SER A 255 15.50 -0.61 -29.35
C SER A 255 14.28 -1.54 -29.26
N ARG A 256 13.34 -1.25 -28.35
CA ARG A 256 11.88 -1.24 -28.54
C ARG A 256 11.19 -1.13 -27.18
N THR A 257 10.09 -0.38 -27.18
CA THR A 257 9.28 0.03 -26.03
C THR A 257 8.41 -1.12 -25.52
N CYS A 258 8.30 -1.26 -24.19
CA CYS A 258 7.21 -1.98 -23.54
C CYS A 258 5.89 -1.25 -23.83
N SER A 259 5.05 -1.87 -24.64
CA SER A 259 3.66 -1.50 -24.87
C SER A 259 2.80 -2.74 -24.75
#